data_AF-A0A0Q7SZ58-F1
#
_entry.id   AF-A0A0Q7SZ58-F1
#
_cell.length_a   1.000
_cell.length_b   1.000
_cell.length_c   1.000
_cell.angle_alpha   90.00
_cell.angle_beta   90.00
_cell.angle_gamma   90.00
#
_symmetry.space_group_name_H-M   'P 1'
#
loop_
_entity.id
_entity.type
_entity.pdbx_description
1 polymer ?
#
loop_
_entity_poly.entity_id
_entity_poly.type
_entity_poly.pdbx_seq_one_letter_code
_entity_poly.pdbx_strand_id
1 'polypeptide(L)'
;MDRLSLRGLLHYLWDQAELTHWRPSFDGKRSWVTVRRHLLRAAEQKLAGGYPLSARLYVPEVFALDQLEPINARRRASWTPARQQPSRAQNLMLIIAEVKGIVPGRRGYKAVLKHVPDVAFALDDPLYRRVGKRFGQELDLWSASEDIHMVMAATFGLTAAGVPEIVNLCLMPVTRHWLPVETVFEHQLVHRLVREGRGFQKTLRYDLARSERIPCVALTDRGEPVLLNADGETIAPT
;
A
#
# COMPACT_ATOMS: atom_id res chain seq x y z
N MET A 1 -1.83 -14.51 -19.74
CA MET A 1 -2.22 -13.97 -18.42
C MET A 1 -1.29 -12.81 -18.15
N ASP A 2 -1.77 -11.58 -18.34
CA ASP A 2 -0.93 -10.39 -18.26
C ASP A 2 -0.28 -10.26 -16.89
N ARG A 3 0.99 -9.87 -16.89
CA ARG A 3 1.77 -9.69 -15.66
C ARG A 3 1.26 -8.42 -14.96
N LEU A 4 0.54 -8.58 -13.86
CA LEU A 4 0.10 -7.47 -12.99
C LEU A 4 1.26 -6.51 -12.69
N SER A 5 0.99 -5.20 -12.79
CA SER A 5 1.94 -4.19 -12.35
C SER A 5 2.10 -4.23 -10.82
N LEU A 6 3.13 -3.57 -10.27
CA LEU A 6 3.28 -3.46 -8.80
C LEU A 6 2.08 -2.77 -8.14
N ARG A 7 1.47 -1.79 -8.83
CA ARG A 7 0.23 -1.14 -8.39
C ARG A 7 -0.96 -2.08 -8.51
N GLY A 8 -1.08 -2.81 -9.61
CA GLY A 8 -2.11 -3.83 -9.79
C GLY A 8 -2.06 -4.91 -8.69
N LEU A 9 -0.85 -5.35 -8.33
CA LEU A 9 -0.64 -6.29 -7.22
C LEU A 9 -1.04 -5.69 -5.87
N LEU A 10 -0.68 -4.43 -5.59
CA LEU A 10 -1.09 -3.75 -4.36
C LEU A 10 -2.62 -3.65 -4.29
N HIS A 11 -3.28 -3.22 -5.36
CA HIS A 11 -4.74 -3.13 -5.44
C HIS A 11 -5.39 -4.50 -5.23
N TYR A 12 -4.87 -5.53 -5.91
CA TYR A 12 -5.34 -6.91 -5.76
C TYR A 12 -5.26 -7.38 -4.31
N LEU A 13 -4.10 -7.22 -3.65
CA LEU A 13 -3.95 -7.62 -2.26
C LEU A 13 -4.86 -6.81 -1.33
N TRP A 14 -5.07 -5.52 -1.59
CA TRP A 14 -5.95 -4.68 -0.79
C TRP A 14 -7.42 -5.13 -0.87
N ASP A 15 -7.87 -5.50 -2.06
CA ASP A 15 -9.22 -5.98 -2.29
C ASP A 15 -9.43 -7.40 -1.73
N GLN A 16 -8.49 -8.33 -1.98
CA GLN A 16 -8.51 -9.67 -1.38
C GLN A 16 -8.43 -9.64 0.15
N ALA A 17 -7.83 -8.60 0.73
CA ALA A 17 -7.77 -8.36 2.15
C ALA A 17 -9.08 -7.75 2.72
N GLU A 18 -10.08 -7.48 1.87
CA GLU A 18 -11.33 -6.75 2.17
C GLU A 18 -11.09 -5.34 2.73
N LEU A 19 -9.92 -4.75 2.46
CA LEU A 19 -9.57 -3.40 2.92
C LEU A 19 -10.24 -2.32 2.07
N THR A 20 -10.81 -2.68 0.92
CA THR A 20 -11.70 -1.86 0.09
C THR A 20 -13.11 -1.72 0.65
N HIS A 21 -13.55 -2.66 1.50
CA HIS A 21 -14.91 -2.67 2.03
C HIS A 21 -15.02 -1.74 3.22
N TRP A 22 -16.21 -1.21 3.52
CA TRP A 22 -16.49 -0.46 4.74
C TRP A 22 -17.90 -0.76 5.22
N ARG A 23 -18.03 -0.85 6.54
CA ARG A 23 -19.30 -0.95 7.25
C ARG A 23 -19.13 -0.28 8.62
N PRO A 24 -20.17 0.35 9.18
CA PRO A 24 -20.06 1.11 10.44
C PRO A 24 -19.46 0.29 11.59
N SER A 25 -19.69 -1.02 11.64
CA SER A 25 -19.16 -1.93 12.66
C SER A 25 -17.63 -2.08 12.65
N PHE A 26 -16.93 -1.55 11.63
CA PHE A 26 -15.47 -1.53 11.52
C PHE A 26 -14.82 -0.30 12.16
N ASP A 27 -15.60 0.70 12.56
CA ASP A 27 -15.07 1.89 13.20
C ASP A 27 -14.26 1.55 14.47
N GLY A 28 -13.13 2.23 14.64
CA GLY A 28 -12.14 1.95 15.69
C GLY A 28 -11.40 0.61 15.60
N LYS A 29 -11.74 -0.29 14.67
CA LYS A 29 -11.14 -1.65 14.57
C LYS A 29 -10.06 -1.79 13.48
N ARG A 30 -9.95 -0.79 12.60
CA ARG A 30 -8.97 -0.78 11.51
C ARG A 30 -7.70 -0.04 11.89
N SER A 31 -6.79 -0.77 12.53
CA SER A 31 -5.41 -0.33 12.78
C SER A 31 -4.44 -1.00 11.80
N TRP A 32 -3.17 -0.58 11.82
CA TRP A 32 -2.12 -1.26 11.06
C TRP A 32 -2.00 -2.76 11.39
N VAL A 33 -2.28 -3.17 12.65
CA VAL A 33 -2.33 -4.60 13.02
C VAL A 33 -3.36 -5.34 12.17
N THR A 34 -4.54 -4.75 12.00
CA THR A 34 -5.61 -5.30 11.16
C THR A 34 -5.18 -5.34 9.70
N VAL A 35 -4.66 -4.24 9.15
CA VAL A 35 -4.18 -4.17 7.76
C VAL A 35 -3.13 -5.24 7.50
N ARG A 36 -2.09 -5.32 8.33
CA ARG A 36 -1.02 -6.32 8.23
C ARG A 36 -1.57 -7.73 8.21
N ARG A 37 -2.42 -8.07 9.18
CA ARG A 37 -3.01 -9.41 9.28
C ARG A 37 -3.80 -9.78 8.02
N HIS A 38 -4.63 -8.86 7.51
CA HIS A 38 -5.43 -9.11 6.32
C HIS A 38 -4.56 -9.23 5.06
N LEU A 39 -3.53 -8.39 4.90
CA LEU A 39 -2.60 -8.48 3.76
C LEU A 39 -1.81 -9.79 3.75
N LEU A 40 -1.31 -10.23 4.93
CA LEU A 40 -0.59 -11.50 5.02
C LEU A 40 -1.50 -12.68 4.69
N ARG A 41 -2.74 -12.69 5.20
CA ARG A 41 -3.76 -13.70 4.85
C ARG A 41 -4.11 -13.68 3.36
N ALA A 42 -4.28 -12.50 2.77
CA ALA A 42 -4.57 -12.37 1.34
C ALA A 42 -3.42 -12.89 0.44
N ALA A 43 -2.19 -12.91 0.96
CA ALA A 43 -1.02 -13.44 0.28
C ALA A 43 -0.79 -14.95 0.52
N GLU A 44 -1.42 -15.55 1.54
CA GLU A 44 -1.40 -17.01 1.76
C GLU A 44 -2.02 -17.68 0.52
N GLN A 45 -1.31 -18.63 -0.10
CA GLN A 45 -1.72 -19.35 -1.32
C GLN A 45 -1.63 -18.58 -2.65
N LYS A 46 -1.04 -17.37 -2.70
CA LYS A 46 -0.80 -16.67 -3.97
C LYS A 46 0.62 -16.92 -4.50
N LEU A 47 0.75 -16.93 -5.82
CA LEU A 47 2.04 -17.02 -6.51
C LEU A 47 2.38 -15.69 -7.20
N ALA A 48 3.65 -15.29 -7.15
CA ALA A 48 4.20 -14.18 -7.91
C ALA A 48 5.47 -14.64 -8.63
N GLY A 49 5.46 -14.62 -9.97
CA GLY A 49 6.58 -15.10 -10.78
C GLY A 49 6.93 -16.58 -10.53
N GLY A 50 5.94 -17.42 -10.20
CA GLY A 50 6.11 -18.84 -9.90
C GLY A 50 6.51 -19.18 -8.46
N TYR A 51 6.72 -18.18 -7.60
CA TYR A 51 7.07 -18.38 -6.19
C TYR A 51 5.93 -18.00 -5.25
N PRO A 52 5.79 -18.65 -4.07
CA PRO A 52 4.84 -18.23 -3.05
C PRO A 52 5.06 -16.76 -2.67
N LEU A 53 4.03 -15.94 -2.85
CA LEU A 53 4.08 -14.51 -2.54
C LEU A 53 4.35 -14.30 -1.06
N SER A 54 3.78 -15.14 -0.20
CA SER A 54 4.02 -15.14 1.25
C SER A 54 5.49 -15.31 1.64
N ALA A 55 6.30 -15.97 0.82
CA ALA A 55 7.74 -16.15 1.08
C ALA A 55 8.57 -14.92 0.67
N ARG A 56 7.98 -13.96 -0.06
CA ARG A 56 8.66 -12.77 -0.59
C ARG A 56 8.05 -11.46 -0.12
N LEU A 57 6.83 -11.48 0.40
CA LEU A 57 6.12 -10.33 0.94
C LEU A 57 6.53 -10.08 2.40
N TYR A 58 6.95 -8.87 2.67
CA TYR A 58 7.19 -8.34 4.00
C TYR A 58 6.20 -7.23 4.31
N VAL A 59 5.40 -7.40 5.37
CA VAL A 59 4.53 -6.36 5.92
C VAL A 59 4.96 -6.11 7.37
N PRO A 60 5.53 -4.93 7.67
CA PRO A 60 6.08 -4.61 8.99
C PRO A 60 5.15 -4.95 10.16
N GLU A 61 5.68 -5.62 11.17
CA GLU A 61 5.02 -5.72 12.49
C GLU A 61 4.90 -4.33 13.12
N VAL A 62 3.86 -4.10 13.94
CA VAL A 62 3.76 -2.84 14.68
C VAL A 62 5.00 -2.67 15.55
N PHE A 63 5.67 -1.54 15.37
CA PHE A 63 6.81 -1.16 16.17
C PHE A 63 6.41 -1.00 17.65
N ALA A 64 7.12 -1.70 18.52
CA ALA A 64 7.02 -1.58 19.96
C ALA A 64 8.44 -1.68 20.55
N LEU A 65 8.83 -0.68 21.38
CA LEU A 65 10.20 -0.54 21.87
C LEU A 65 10.64 -1.73 22.74
N ASP A 66 9.73 -2.25 23.55
CA ASP A 66 9.91 -3.43 24.40
C ASP A 66 10.02 -4.75 23.60
N GLN A 67 9.57 -4.76 22.34
CA GLN A 67 9.63 -5.90 21.42
C GLN A 67 10.68 -5.72 20.31
N LEU A 68 11.53 -4.70 20.39
CA LEU A 68 12.44 -4.31 19.31
C LEU A 68 13.32 -5.46 18.83
N GLU A 69 14.03 -6.13 19.74
CA GLU A 69 14.93 -7.24 19.37
C GLU A 69 14.19 -8.45 18.78
N PRO A 70 13.09 -8.95 19.38
CA PRO A 70 12.27 -9.99 18.77
C PRO A 70 11.76 -9.63 17.36
N ILE A 71 11.27 -8.41 17.17
CA ILE A 71 10.79 -7.91 15.86
C ILE A 71 11.96 -7.89 14.85
N ASN A 72 13.12 -7.38 15.28
CA ASN A 72 14.32 -7.32 14.45
C ASN A 72 14.81 -8.71 14.03
N ALA A 73 14.79 -9.68 14.95
CA ALA A 73 15.15 -11.06 14.65
C ALA A 73 14.23 -11.68 13.60
N ARG A 74 12.90 -11.55 13.76
CA ARG A 74 11.92 -12.06 12.77
C ARG A 74 12.05 -11.37 11.42
N ARG A 75 12.26 -10.05 11.40
CA ARG A 75 12.53 -9.30 10.17
C ARG A 75 13.77 -9.81 9.45
N ARG A 76 14.91 -9.93 10.16
CA ARG A 76 16.16 -10.48 9.58
C ARG A 76 15.96 -11.88 9.00
N ALA A 77 15.22 -12.75 9.70
CA ALA A 77 14.89 -14.07 9.20
C ALA A 77 14.06 -14.01 7.91
N SER A 78 13.02 -13.18 7.88
CA SER A 78 12.16 -12.98 6.70
C SER A 78 12.90 -12.43 5.49
N TRP A 79 13.99 -11.67 5.70
CA TRP A 79 14.78 -11.05 4.63
C TRP A 79 15.92 -11.93 4.09
N THR A 80 16.09 -13.14 4.61
CA THR A 80 17.09 -14.10 4.13
C THR A 80 17.04 -14.29 2.60
N PRO A 81 15.86 -14.39 1.95
CA PRO A 81 15.79 -14.52 0.49
C PRO A 81 16.39 -13.34 -0.28
N ALA A 82 16.38 -12.12 0.29
CA ALA A 82 16.86 -10.90 -0.37
C ALA A 82 18.38 -10.68 -0.29
N ARG A 83 19.11 -11.55 0.42
CA ARG A 83 20.57 -11.44 0.56
C ARG A 83 21.24 -11.62 -0.81
N GLN A 84 22.13 -10.69 -1.15
CA GLN A 84 22.98 -10.82 -2.33
C GLN A 84 23.86 -12.07 -2.22
N GLN A 85 23.89 -12.87 -3.28
CA GLN A 85 24.78 -14.02 -3.42
C GLN A 85 25.75 -13.75 -4.57
N PRO A 86 27.06 -14.04 -4.41
CA PRO A 86 28.00 -13.97 -5.51
C PRO A 86 27.50 -14.84 -6.67
N SER A 87 27.61 -14.34 -7.91
CA SER A 87 27.23 -15.02 -9.17
C SER A 87 25.74 -15.30 -9.43
N ARG A 88 24.82 -14.87 -8.54
CA ARG A 88 23.38 -15.05 -8.74
C ARG A 88 22.66 -13.72 -8.95
N ALA A 89 21.64 -13.71 -9.81
CA ALA A 89 20.76 -12.56 -9.96
C ALA A 89 20.16 -12.15 -8.59
N GLN A 90 20.07 -10.84 -8.34
CA GLN A 90 19.56 -10.34 -7.06
C GLN A 90 18.13 -10.81 -6.83
N ASN A 91 17.92 -11.49 -5.71
CA ASN A 91 16.60 -11.87 -5.25
C ASN A 91 15.90 -10.65 -4.66
N LEU A 92 14.81 -10.22 -5.27
CA LEU A 92 13.99 -9.14 -4.73
C LEU A 92 12.93 -9.68 -3.77
N MET A 93 12.61 -8.85 -2.78
CA MET A 93 11.45 -8.98 -1.91
C MET A 93 10.45 -7.89 -2.19
N LEU A 94 9.19 -8.13 -1.85
CA LEU A 94 8.12 -7.15 -1.87
C LEU A 94 7.91 -6.63 -0.45
N ILE A 95 7.80 -5.32 -0.27
CA ILE A 95 7.34 -4.70 0.97
C ILE A 95 6.03 -3.98 0.72
N ILE A 96 5.08 -4.08 1.66
CA ILE A 96 3.92 -3.18 1.76
C ILE A 96 3.99 -2.51 3.12
N ALA A 97 4.11 -1.19 3.16
CA ALA A 97 4.34 -0.44 4.39
C ALA A 97 3.77 0.97 4.33
N GLU A 98 3.45 1.53 5.50
CA GLU A 98 3.14 2.94 5.63
C GLU A 98 4.42 3.80 5.63
N VAL A 99 4.43 4.80 4.75
CA VAL A 99 5.51 5.76 4.58
C VAL A 99 5.39 6.85 5.66
N LYS A 100 6.48 7.10 6.36
CA LYS A 100 6.65 8.29 7.22
C LYS A 100 7.18 9.47 6.42
N GLY A 101 8.07 9.22 5.48
CA GLY A 101 8.64 10.24 4.61
C GLY A 101 9.67 9.67 3.65
N ILE A 102 9.89 10.35 2.53
CA ILE A 102 11.02 10.13 1.63
C ILE A 102 11.92 11.35 1.75
N VAL A 103 13.14 11.16 2.24
CA VAL A 103 14.02 12.27 2.64
C VAL A 103 15.42 12.11 2.05
N PRO A 104 16.20 13.19 1.91
CA PRO A 104 17.59 13.09 1.54
C PRO A 104 18.39 12.18 2.49
N GLY A 105 19.25 11.35 1.91
CA GLY A 105 20.21 10.52 2.63
C GLY A 105 21.63 11.09 2.55
N ARG A 106 22.60 10.40 3.17
CA ARG A 106 24.03 10.70 2.96
C ARG A 106 24.47 10.44 1.52
N ARG A 107 23.77 9.52 0.84
CA ARG A 107 23.90 9.20 -0.58
C ARG A 107 22.49 9.00 -1.12
N GLY A 108 22.09 9.77 -2.14
CA GLY A 108 20.75 9.73 -2.71
C GLY A 108 19.66 10.03 -1.69
N TYR A 109 18.60 9.21 -1.68
CA TYR A 109 17.42 9.39 -0.85
C TYR A 109 17.13 8.14 -0.02
N LYS A 110 16.25 8.27 0.97
CA LYS A 110 15.76 7.16 1.77
C LYS A 110 14.27 7.27 2.07
N ALA A 111 13.57 6.15 1.99
CA ALA A 111 12.23 6.00 2.55
C ALA A 111 12.33 5.60 4.02
N VAL A 112 11.62 6.33 4.87
CA VAL A 112 11.42 6.04 6.30
C VAL A 112 10.01 5.50 6.46
N LEU A 113 9.86 4.37 7.17
CA LEU A 113 8.59 3.64 7.30
C LEU A 113 8.16 3.60 8.78
N LYS A 114 6.88 3.87 9.09
CA LYS A 114 6.42 4.06 10.49
C LYS A 114 6.66 2.86 11.40
N HIS A 115 6.61 1.64 10.85
CA HIS A 115 6.72 0.39 11.59
C HIS A 115 8.07 -0.32 11.43
N VAL A 116 9.05 0.36 10.82
CA VAL A 116 10.44 -0.10 10.70
C VAL A 116 11.42 1.06 10.87
N PRO A 117 11.28 1.87 11.95
CA PRO A 117 11.98 3.16 12.04
C PRO A 117 13.50 3.02 12.17
N ASP A 118 13.99 1.84 12.55
CA ASP A 118 15.40 1.49 12.71
C ASP A 118 16.08 1.12 11.38
N VAL A 119 15.32 1.02 10.28
CA VAL A 119 15.85 0.69 8.95
C VAL A 119 15.42 1.72 7.93
N ALA A 120 16.40 2.34 7.28
CA ALA A 120 16.19 3.22 6.13
C ALA A 120 16.30 2.42 4.83
N PHE A 121 15.34 2.60 3.93
CA PHE A 121 15.34 1.98 2.61
C PHE A 121 15.92 2.96 1.59
N ALA A 122 17.04 2.61 0.95
CA ALA A 122 17.72 3.50 0.00
C ALA A 122 16.95 3.63 -1.32
N LEU A 123 16.96 4.83 -1.89
CA LEU A 123 16.49 5.13 -3.25
C LEU A 123 17.60 5.88 -3.99
N ASP A 124 17.85 5.47 -5.24
CA ASP A 124 18.73 6.21 -6.14
C ASP A 124 18.04 7.48 -6.70
N ASP A 125 18.84 8.40 -7.24
CA ASP A 125 18.32 9.67 -7.79
C ASP A 125 17.35 9.47 -8.96
N PRO A 126 17.58 8.52 -9.90
CA PRO A 126 16.61 8.23 -10.96
C PRO A 126 15.26 7.75 -10.41
N LEU A 127 15.25 6.84 -9.44
CA LEU A 127 14.02 6.36 -8.81
C LEU A 127 13.31 7.50 -8.10
N TYR A 128 14.01 8.28 -7.27
CA TYR A 128 13.40 9.42 -6.57
C TYR A 128 12.76 10.43 -7.55
N ARG A 129 13.45 10.78 -8.64
CA ARG A 129 12.89 11.64 -9.70
C ARG A 129 11.66 11.04 -10.36
N ARG A 130 11.63 9.72 -10.58
CA ARG A 130 10.44 9.03 -11.10
C ARG A 130 9.29 9.05 -10.10
N VAL A 131 9.55 8.99 -8.79
CA VAL A 131 8.50 9.11 -7.77
C VAL A 131 7.78 10.44 -7.90
N GLY A 132 8.51 11.55 -7.87
CA GLY A 132 7.92 12.89 -7.98
C GLY A 132 7.14 13.08 -9.29
N LYS A 133 7.66 12.56 -10.42
CA LYS A 133 6.97 12.66 -11.71
C LYS A 133 5.71 11.79 -11.82
N ARG A 134 5.71 10.58 -11.24
CA ARG A 134 4.61 9.60 -11.41
C ARG A 134 3.53 9.68 -10.34
N PHE A 135 3.91 10.12 -9.15
CA PHE A 135 3.06 10.13 -7.97
C PHE A 135 2.84 11.55 -7.41
N GLY A 136 2.98 12.58 -8.25
CA GLY A 136 2.79 13.97 -7.83
C GLY A 136 1.41 14.20 -7.19
N GLN A 137 0.35 13.69 -7.81
CA GLN A 137 -1.02 13.81 -7.27
C GLN A 137 -1.17 13.14 -5.90
N GLU A 138 -0.61 11.94 -5.73
CA GLU A 138 -0.64 11.21 -4.47
C GLU A 138 0.15 11.94 -3.37
N LEU A 139 1.30 12.52 -3.73
CA LEU A 139 2.13 13.32 -2.83
C LEU A 139 1.43 14.63 -2.43
N ASP A 140 0.78 15.31 -3.38
CA ASP A 140 0.02 16.53 -3.12
C ASP A 140 -1.15 16.25 -2.18
N LEU A 141 -1.92 15.20 -2.46
CA LEU A 141 -3.03 14.76 -1.62
C LEU A 141 -2.57 14.44 -0.19
N TRP A 142 -1.45 13.72 -0.06
CA TRP A 142 -0.87 13.38 1.24
C TRP A 142 -0.34 14.62 1.99
N SER A 143 0.26 15.57 1.28
CA SER A 143 0.75 16.82 1.89
C SER A 143 -0.37 17.75 2.35
N ALA A 144 -1.55 17.65 1.73
CA ALA A 144 -2.69 18.52 2.00
C ALA A 144 -3.56 18.04 3.17
N SER A 145 -3.37 16.83 3.70
CA SER A 145 -4.23 16.27 4.75
C SER A 145 -3.48 15.36 5.71
N GLU A 146 -3.54 15.69 7.00
CA GLU A 146 -2.95 14.88 8.07
C GLU A 146 -3.70 13.55 8.31
N ASP A 147 -4.95 13.44 7.86
CA ASP A 147 -5.81 12.26 7.99
C ASP A 147 -5.58 11.21 6.88
N ILE A 148 -4.57 11.42 6.03
CA ILE A 148 -4.19 10.52 4.95
C ILE A 148 -2.88 9.81 5.29
N HIS A 149 -2.93 8.48 5.23
CA HIS A 149 -1.75 7.64 5.25
C HIS A 149 -1.24 7.44 3.82
N MET A 150 0.08 7.30 3.67
CA MET A 150 0.70 6.92 2.41
C MET A 150 1.16 5.46 2.49
N VAL A 151 0.53 4.57 1.73
CA VAL A 151 0.96 3.18 1.61
C VAL A 151 1.93 3.07 0.42
N MET A 152 3.06 2.41 0.63
CA MET A 152 3.99 2.06 -0.42
C MET A 152 4.02 0.55 -0.61
N ALA A 153 3.90 0.09 -1.86
CA ALA A 153 4.41 -1.21 -2.26
C ALA A 153 5.74 -1.02 -2.99
N ALA A 154 6.77 -1.78 -2.63
CA ALA A 154 8.08 -1.65 -3.24
C ALA A 154 8.78 -3.00 -3.38
N THR A 155 9.55 -3.17 -4.45
CA THR A 155 10.50 -4.27 -4.55
C THR A 155 11.86 -3.81 -4.09
N PHE A 156 12.52 -4.58 -3.22
CA PHE A 156 13.83 -4.23 -2.70
C PHE A 156 14.76 -5.45 -2.65
N GLY A 157 16.06 -5.20 -2.72
CA GLY A 157 17.10 -6.18 -2.43
C GLY A 157 18.00 -5.69 -1.28
N LEU A 158 18.85 -6.56 -0.76
CA LEU A 158 19.87 -6.18 0.20
C LEU A 158 21.22 -5.99 -0.49
N THR A 159 21.93 -4.91 -0.17
CA THR A 159 23.33 -4.74 -0.53
C THR A 159 24.22 -5.74 0.23
N ALA A 160 25.48 -5.88 -0.16
CA ALA A 160 26.47 -6.67 0.60
C ALA A 160 26.61 -6.23 2.08
N ALA A 161 26.36 -4.95 2.38
CA ALA A 161 26.33 -4.40 3.73
C ALA A 161 25.00 -4.66 4.47
N GLY A 162 24.05 -5.37 3.87
CA GLY A 162 22.73 -5.66 4.44
C GLY A 162 21.75 -4.48 4.41
N VAL A 163 22.10 -3.37 3.75
CA VAL A 163 21.21 -2.21 3.60
C VAL A 163 20.16 -2.51 2.53
N PRO A 164 18.85 -2.30 2.80
CA PRO A 164 17.81 -2.49 1.80
C PRO A 164 17.78 -1.34 0.81
N GLU A 165 17.72 -1.68 -0.48
CA GLU A 165 17.67 -0.75 -1.60
C GLU A 165 16.43 -1.01 -2.45
N ILE A 166 15.63 0.03 -2.66
CA ILE A 166 14.40 -0.05 -3.44
C ILE A 166 14.75 -0.01 -4.93
N VAL A 167 14.25 -0.99 -5.67
CA VAL A 167 14.41 -1.11 -7.13
C VAL A 167 13.22 -0.49 -7.87
N ASN A 168 12.02 -0.70 -7.35
CA ASN A 168 10.77 -0.18 -7.90
C ASN A 168 9.76 0.05 -6.78
N LEU A 169 8.89 1.04 -6.94
CA LEU A 169 7.84 1.32 -5.96
C LEU A 169 6.58 1.88 -6.62
N CYS A 170 5.46 1.76 -5.91
CA CYS A 170 4.26 2.54 -6.11
C CYS A 170 3.73 3.09 -4.79
N LEU A 171 2.96 4.16 -4.89
CA LEU A 171 2.34 4.87 -3.78
C LEU A 171 0.82 4.80 -3.92
N MET A 172 0.14 4.67 -2.78
CA MET A 172 -1.32 4.63 -2.68
C MET A 172 -1.76 5.39 -1.43
N PRO A 173 -2.37 6.57 -1.57
CA PRO A 173 -3.00 7.27 -0.47
C PRO A 173 -4.18 6.45 0.05
N VAL A 174 -4.30 6.38 1.37
CA VAL A 174 -5.43 5.75 2.05
C VAL A 174 -5.89 6.66 3.20
N THR A 175 -7.20 6.70 3.46
CA THR A 175 -7.76 7.47 4.59
C THR A 175 -7.33 6.89 5.93
N ARG A 176 -7.60 7.59 7.03
CA ARG A 176 -7.44 7.07 8.41
C ARG A 176 -8.09 5.70 8.68
N HIS A 177 -9.08 5.30 7.87
CA HIS A 177 -9.75 4.00 7.96
C HIS A 177 -9.16 2.94 7.00
N TRP A 178 -8.00 3.23 6.41
CA TRP A 178 -7.27 2.39 5.45
C TRP A 178 -8.02 2.13 4.14
N LEU A 179 -8.93 3.05 3.76
CA LEU A 179 -9.65 3.01 2.49
C LEU A 179 -8.87 3.78 1.42
N PRO A 180 -8.59 3.20 0.25
CA PRO A 180 -7.81 3.84 -0.80
C PRO A 180 -8.56 5.01 -1.45
N VAL A 181 -7.84 6.09 -1.75
CA VAL A 181 -8.37 7.31 -2.39
C VAL A 181 -7.36 7.88 -3.39
N GLU A 182 -7.84 8.34 -4.55
CA GLU A 182 -6.98 8.89 -5.62
C GLU A 182 -7.01 10.42 -5.69
N THR A 183 -8.09 11.04 -5.21
CA THR A 183 -8.30 12.50 -5.32
C THR A 183 -8.89 13.10 -4.05
N VAL A 184 -8.84 14.43 -3.94
CA VAL A 184 -9.50 15.17 -2.85
C VAL A 184 -11.02 14.93 -2.85
N PHE A 185 -11.65 14.84 -4.03
CA PHE A 185 -13.09 14.58 -4.15
C PHE A 185 -13.46 13.19 -3.64
N GLU A 186 -12.68 12.17 -4.02
CA GLU A 186 -12.87 10.82 -3.48
C GLU A 186 -12.67 10.80 -1.96
N HIS A 187 -11.66 11.50 -1.44
CA HIS A 187 -11.42 11.61 -0.01
C HIS A 187 -12.63 12.23 0.72
N GLN A 188 -13.17 13.33 0.20
CA GLN A 188 -14.35 13.99 0.76
C GLN A 188 -15.59 13.09 0.73
N LEU A 189 -15.85 12.40 -0.38
CA LEU A 189 -16.95 11.45 -0.51
C LEU A 189 -16.81 10.31 0.51
N VAL A 190 -15.65 9.65 0.56
CA VAL A 190 -15.39 8.55 1.49
C VAL A 190 -15.56 9.03 2.95
N HIS A 191 -15.00 10.19 3.29
CA HIS A 191 -15.13 10.77 4.63
C HIS A 191 -16.61 11.03 4.99
N ARG A 192 -17.38 11.60 4.05
CA ARG A 192 -18.82 11.84 4.23
C ARG A 192 -19.59 10.54 4.45
N LEU A 193 -19.37 9.52 3.62
CA LEU A 193 -20.06 8.22 3.73
C LEU A 193 -19.76 7.52 5.05
N VAL A 194 -18.50 7.58 5.52
CA VAL A 194 -18.14 7.04 6.84
C VAL A 194 -18.88 7.78 7.95
N ARG A 195 -18.90 9.12 7.92
CA ARG A 195 -19.60 9.96 8.92
C ARG A 195 -21.11 9.71 8.93
N GLU A 196 -21.70 9.43 7.77
CA GLU A 196 -23.12 9.10 7.61
C GLU A 196 -23.46 7.65 8.01
N GLY A 197 -22.48 6.85 8.43
CA GLY A 197 -22.71 5.46 8.83
C GLY A 197 -23.11 4.57 7.66
N ARG A 198 -22.64 4.86 6.44
CA ARG A 198 -22.96 4.08 5.25
C ARG A 198 -22.09 2.82 5.13
N GLY A 199 -22.66 1.76 4.57
CA GLY A 199 -21.91 0.59 4.10
C GLY A 199 -21.56 0.73 2.63
N PHE A 200 -20.31 0.49 2.25
CA PHE A 200 -19.86 0.60 0.86
C PHE A 200 -18.62 -0.24 0.56
N GLN A 201 -18.30 -0.39 -0.72
CA GLN A 201 -17.04 -0.91 -1.22
C GLN A 201 -16.37 0.15 -2.10
N LYS A 202 -15.11 0.46 -1.83
CA LYS A 202 -14.30 1.36 -2.68
C LYS A 202 -13.85 0.60 -3.93
N THR A 203 -14.10 1.19 -5.09
CA THR A 203 -13.57 0.66 -6.36
C THR A 203 -12.11 1.02 -6.49
N LEU A 204 -11.31 0.06 -6.95
CA LEU A 204 -9.90 0.24 -7.28
C LEU A 204 -9.69 0.21 -8.79
N ARG A 205 -8.82 1.09 -9.28
CA ARG A 205 -8.40 1.13 -10.67
C ARG A 205 -7.34 0.07 -10.96
N TYR A 206 -7.74 -1.11 -11.41
CA TYR A 206 -6.82 -2.19 -11.78
C TYR A 206 -6.13 -1.92 -13.11
N ASP A 207 -4.94 -1.31 -13.05
CA ASP A 207 -4.09 -1.00 -14.22
C ASP A 207 -4.74 -0.14 -15.33
N LEU A 208 -6.00 0.31 -15.17
CA LEU A 208 -6.65 1.25 -16.08
C LEU A 208 -5.94 2.61 -16.08
N ALA A 209 -6.05 3.33 -17.19
CA ALA A 209 -5.56 4.68 -17.30
C ALA A 209 -6.37 5.62 -16.38
N ARG A 210 -5.74 6.71 -15.90
CA ARG A 210 -6.41 7.70 -15.05
C ARG A 210 -7.60 8.37 -15.75
N SER A 211 -7.59 8.43 -17.09
CA SER A 211 -8.66 9.02 -17.91
C SER A 211 -9.92 8.14 -17.99
N GLU A 212 -9.82 6.85 -17.68
CA GLU A 212 -10.97 5.95 -17.75
C GLU A 212 -11.92 6.23 -16.59
N ARG A 213 -13.22 6.34 -16.85
CA ARG A 213 -14.21 6.56 -15.78
C ARG A 213 -14.57 5.24 -15.13
N ILE A 214 -14.40 5.17 -13.81
CA ILE A 214 -14.92 4.08 -12.98
C ILE A 214 -15.72 4.70 -11.82
N PRO A 215 -16.72 3.98 -11.28
CA PRO A 215 -17.37 4.37 -10.04
C PRO A 215 -16.34 4.54 -8.93
N CYS A 216 -16.49 5.56 -8.08
CA CYS A 216 -15.65 5.73 -6.90
C CYS A 216 -15.98 4.65 -5.85
N VAL A 217 -17.26 4.45 -5.56
CA VAL A 217 -17.75 3.47 -4.58
C VAL A 217 -19.02 2.77 -5.07
N ALA A 218 -19.28 1.59 -4.52
CA ALA A 218 -20.57 0.92 -4.55
C ALA A 218 -21.16 0.91 -3.13
N LEU A 219 -22.32 1.51 -2.91
CA LEU A 219 -23.05 1.41 -1.64
C LEU A 219 -23.57 0.00 -1.47
N THR A 220 -23.37 -0.60 -0.30
CA THR A 220 -23.72 -1.99 0.01
C THR A 220 -24.74 -2.12 1.14
N ASP A 221 -25.22 -0.99 1.66
CA ASP A 221 -26.23 -0.91 2.71
C ASP A 221 -27.67 -0.78 2.19
N ARG A 222 -27.84 -0.93 0.88
CA ARG A 222 -29.13 -1.01 0.19
C ARG A 222 -29.23 -2.37 -0.51
N GLY A 223 -30.46 -2.82 -0.78
CA GLY A 223 -30.70 -4.14 -1.37
C GLY A 223 -29.87 -4.39 -2.64
N GLU A 224 -29.93 -3.47 -3.60
CA GLU A 224 -29.06 -3.47 -4.78
C GLU A 224 -27.90 -2.46 -4.63
N PRO A 225 -26.68 -2.79 -5.11
CA PRO A 225 -25.56 -1.86 -5.04
C PRO A 225 -25.81 -0.57 -5.83
N VAL A 226 -25.64 0.58 -5.16
CA VAL A 226 -25.75 1.91 -5.81
C VAL A 226 -24.35 2.46 -6.07
N LEU A 227 -24.01 2.70 -7.33
CA LEU A 227 -22.70 3.18 -7.75
C LEU A 227 -22.64 4.72 -7.69
N LEU A 228 -21.59 5.26 -7.06
CA LEU A 228 -21.37 6.71 -6.97
C LEU A 228 -20.05 7.12 -7.63
N ASN A 229 -20.08 8.23 -8.36
CA ASN A 229 -18.90 8.94 -8.86
C ASN A 229 -18.17 9.67 -7.72
N ALA A 230 -16.98 10.24 -8.00
CA ALA A 230 -16.17 10.93 -6.98
C ALA A 230 -16.84 12.20 -6.41
N ASP A 231 -17.70 12.86 -7.19
CA ASP A 231 -18.56 13.98 -6.78
C ASP A 231 -19.75 13.52 -5.91
N GLY A 232 -20.01 12.22 -5.85
CA GLY A 232 -21.12 11.62 -5.10
C GLY A 232 -22.41 11.48 -5.90
N GLU A 233 -22.41 11.80 -7.20
CA GLU A 233 -23.55 11.55 -8.06
C GLU A 233 -23.71 10.06 -8.37
N THR A 234 -24.96 9.59 -8.44
CA THR A 234 -25.27 8.21 -8.80
C THR A 234 -24.97 7.98 -10.28
N ILE A 235 -24.31 6.86 -10.58
CA ILE A 235 -24.11 6.43 -11.96
C ILE A 235 -25.37 5.69 -12.40
N ALA A 236 -26.02 6.19 -13.45
CA ALA A 236 -27.17 5.52 -14.03
C ALA A 236 -26.76 4.13 -14.54
N PRO A 237 -27.61 3.09 -14.40
CA PRO A 237 -27.34 1.80 -15.02
C PRO A 237 -27.25 2.02 -16.55
N THR A 238 -26.11 1.64 -17.13
CA THR A 238 -25.89 1.58 -18.58
C THR A 238 -26.66 0.44 -19.20
#